data_AF-A0A7J6D6B3-F1
#
_entry.id   AF-A0A7J6D6B3-F1
#
_cell.length_a   1.000
_cell.length_b   1.000
_cell.length_c   1.000
_cell.angle_alpha   90.00
_cell.angle_beta   90.00
_cell.angle_gamma   90.00
#
_symmetry.space_group_name_H-M   'P 1'
#
loop_
_entity.id
_entity.type
_entity.pdbx_description
1 polymer ?
#
loop_
_entity_poly.entity_id
_entity_poly.type
_entity_poly.pdbx_seq_one_letter_code
_entity_poly.pdbx_strand_id
1 'polypeptide(L)'
;MVVFYNLGLVSLAVLMLVSQLDFASAAVRVFGLHARDLTGDPAGNNPDPYVKVWCGSNFGGMTEFRKDNANPSWSAEFNFPNCKTKDDLKFQVWDKDLNFDDHLGTCQRRLDFASAAVRVFGLHARDLTGDPAGNKPDPYLKVWCGSTFGGQTEYRKDTAHPTWSAEFNFPNCKVNETLKLEVWDKDLNFDDHLGTCTKQVQYGSFTITCYLKKGTVFYRLVSLAMLILASQLDFASAAVRVSSIYARGLTGDPFGNQPDPYIKVWCGSTFGGQTEYQRDTANPSWSAEFSFPNCRVGANLKLEVWDKDLIFDDYLGTCTKTLSRGVFNAVCSLNAGTLYYTYNVQ
;
A
#
# COMPACT_ATOMS: atom_id res chain seq x y z
N MET A 1 11.77 14.26 -20.35
CA MET A 1 12.82 13.22 -20.53
C MET A 1 13.71 13.25 -19.31
N VAL A 2 13.68 12.21 -18.47
CA VAL A 2 14.65 11.99 -17.38
C VAL A 2 14.90 10.48 -17.32
N VAL A 3 16.18 10.10 -17.24
CA VAL A 3 16.65 8.70 -17.23
C VAL A 3 17.47 8.51 -15.96
N PHE A 4 17.32 7.36 -15.29
CA PHE A 4 18.26 6.90 -14.27
C PHE A 4 18.53 5.40 -14.42
N TYR A 5 19.79 4.99 -14.22
CA TYR A 5 20.29 3.62 -14.32
C TYR A 5 20.64 3.05 -12.93
N ASN A 6 20.47 1.73 -12.77
CA ASN A 6 21.12 0.78 -11.83
C ASN A 6 21.75 1.27 -10.50
N LEU A 7 21.41 0.61 -9.37
CA LEU A 7 22.31 -0.36 -8.70
C LEU A 7 21.66 -1.11 -7.50
N GLY A 8 21.96 -2.41 -7.37
CA GLY A 8 22.52 -3.03 -6.14
C GLY A 8 21.69 -3.31 -4.86
N LEU A 9 21.64 -4.61 -4.49
CA LEU A 9 21.49 -5.17 -3.13
C LEU A 9 20.18 -4.96 -2.34
N VAL A 10 19.31 -5.99 -2.38
CA VAL A 10 18.32 -6.27 -1.33
C VAL A 10 18.93 -7.24 -0.31
N SER A 11 18.85 -6.92 0.99
CA SER A 11 19.45 -7.70 2.07
C SER A 11 18.89 -9.13 2.18
N LEU A 12 19.79 -10.11 2.35
CA LEU A 12 19.45 -11.53 2.58
C LEU A 12 18.50 -11.73 3.78
N ALA A 13 18.57 -10.83 4.78
CA ALA A 13 17.74 -10.91 5.99
C ALA A 13 16.25 -10.68 5.70
N VAL A 14 15.91 -9.91 4.66
CA VAL A 14 14.50 -9.65 4.26
C VAL A 14 13.89 -10.89 3.60
N LEU A 15 14.67 -11.67 2.86
CA LEU A 15 14.22 -12.92 2.22
C LEU A 15 13.94 -14.05 3.23
N MET A 16 14.71 -14.12 4.32
CA MET A 16 14.59 -15.19 5.33
C MET A 16 13.33 -15.09 6.21
N LEU A 17 12.75 -13.89 6.40
CA LEU A 17 11.55 -13.70 7.21
C LEU A 17 10.26 -14.09 6.48
N VAL A 18 10.25 -14.01 5.15
CA VAL A 18 9.06 -14.23 4.30
C VAL A 18 8.60 -15.70 4.30
N SER A 19 9.48 -16.66 4.61
CA SER A 19 9.14 -18.09 4.70
C SER A 19 8.46 -18.51 6.00
N GLN A 20 8.33 -17.61 6.99
CA GLN A 20 7.67 -17.88 8.28
C GLN A 20 6.46 -16.97 8.57
N LEU A 21 6.13 -16.05 7.66
CA LEU A 21 4.95 -15.19 7.78
C LEU A 21 3.69 -15.96 7.39
N ASP A 22 2.75 -16.06 8.33
CA ASP A 22 1.38 -16.47 8.00
C ASP A 22 0.70 -15.36 7.22
N PHE A 23 0.58 -15.53 5.90
CA PHE A 23 -0.04 -14.58 4.98
C PHE A 23 -1.56 -14.41 5.20
N ALA A 24 -2.16 -15.08 6.18
CA ALA A 24 -3.55 -14.85 6.59
C ALA A 24 -3.78 -13.42 7.14
N SER A 25 -2.76 -12.80 7.74
CA SER A 25 -2.79 -11.42 8.22
C SER A 25 -1.56 -10.63 7.77
N ALA A 26 -1.78 -9.56 7.01
CA ALA A 26 -0.73 -8.62 6.65
C ALA A 26 -1.03 -7.25 7.27
N ALA A 27 -0.01 -6.60 7.83
CA ALA A 27 -0.15 -5.21 8.27
C ALA A 27 -0.33 -4.32 7.03
N VAL A 28 -1.56 -3.88 6.76
CA VAL A 28 -1.85 -2.98 5.64
C VAL A 28 -1.58 -1.56 6.08
N ARG A 29 -0.78 -0.85 5.29
CA ARG A 29 -0.46 0.57 5.46
C ARG A 29 -1.15 1.38 4.37
N VAL A 30 -1.77 2.48 4.76
CA VAL A 30 -2.34 3.49 3.85
C VAL A 30 -1.57 4.79 4.05
N PHE A 31 -1.09 5.37 2.96
CA PHE A 31 -0.32 6.62 2.92
C PHE A 31 -0.37 7.22 1.50
N GLY A 32 0.10 8.46 1.33
CA GLY A 32 0.14 9.12 0.01
C GLY A 32 -1.26 9.42 -0.57
N LEU A 33 -2.25 9.60 0.31
CA LEU A 33 -3.63 9.88 -0.09
C LEU A 33 -3.70 11.22 -0.84
N HIS A 34 -4.38 11.19 -1.98
CA HIS A 34 -4.69 12.36 -2.79
C HIS A 34 -5.99 12.10 -3.55
N ALA A 35 -6.70 13.18 -3.87
CA ALA A 35 -7.85 13.15 -4.77
C ALA A 35 -7.69 14.26 -5.81
N ARG A 36 -8.52 14.21 -6.86
CA ARG A 36 -8.56 15.19 -7.93
C ARG A 36 -9.98 15.39 -8.39
N ASP A 37 -10.24 16.56 -8.97
CA ASP A 37 -11.50 16.89 -9.63
C ASP A 37 -12.74 16.62 -8.75
N LEU A 38 -12.61 16.82 -7.43
CA LEU A 38 -13.73 16.70 -6.49
C LEU A 38 -14.69 17.88 -6.67
N THR A 39 -15.98 17.58 -6.77
CA THR A 39 -17.05 18.58 -6.78
C THR A 39 -17.61 18.73 -5.37
N GLY A 40 -17.65 19.95 -4.84
CA GLY A 40 -18.39 20.26 -3.61
C GLY A 40 -19.86 20.52 -3.88
N ASP A 41 -20.49 21.28 -2.99
CA ASP A 41 -21.92 21.60 -2.99
C ASP A 41 -22.50 22.04 -4.35
N PRO A 42 -23.79 21.73 -4.63
CA PRO A 42 -24.54 22.27 -5.76
C PRO A 42 -24.58 23.81 -5.84
N ALA A 43 -24.27 24.50 -4.74
CA ALA A 43 -24.16 25.96 -4.67
C ALA A 43 -22.87 26.52 -5.29
N GLY A 44 -21.88 25.67 -5.64
CA GLY A 44 -20.67 26.06 -6.37
C GLY A 44 -19.47 26.45 -5.50
N ASN A 45 -19.45 26.05 -4.23
CA ASN A 45 -18.27 26.20 -3.38
C ASN A 45 -17.24 25.10 -3.72
N ASN A 46 -15.95 25.38 -3.49
CA ASN A 46 -14.89 24.38 -3.61
C ASN A 46 -14.95 23.50 -2.36
N PRO A 47 -14.81 22.16 -2.46
CA PRO A 47 -15.00 21.29 -1.30
C PRO A 47 -13.88 21.48 -0.27
N ASP A 48 -14.18 21.16 0.98
CA ASP A 48 -13.28 21.06 2.13
C ASP A 48 -12.97 19.57 2.44
N PRO A 49 -12.36 18.78 1.53
CA PRO A 49 -12.41 17.32 1.63
C PRO A 49 -11.52 16.73 2.72
N TYR A 50 -12.01 15.65 3.32
CA TYR A 50 -11.24 14.72 4.16
C TYR A 50 -11.58 13.25 3.82
N VAL A 51 -10.74 12.31 4.27
CA VAL A 51 -10.91 10.87 3.99
C VAL A 51 -11.01 10.06 5.27
N LYS A 52 -12.08 9.26 5.40
CA LYS A 52 -12.23 8.21 6.43
C LYS A 52 -11.75 6.87 5.86
N VAL A 53 -10.87 6.15 6.58
CA VAL A 53 -10.22 4.92 6.09
C VAL A 53 -10.60 3.72 6.95
N TRP A 54 -10.96 2.61 6.29
CA TRP A 54 -11.44 1.37 6.91
C TRP A 54 -10.78 0.14 6.28
N CYS A 55 -10.60 -0.91 7.07
CA CYS A 55 -10.27 -2.25 6.58
C CYS A 55 -11.23 -3.29 7.16
N GLY A 56 -12.07 -3.88 6.30
CA GLY A 56 -13.20 -4.68 6.75
C GLY A 56 -14.13 -3.85 7.65
N SER A 57 -14.37 -4.33 8.87
CA SER A 57 -15.12 -3.60 9.90
C SER A 57 -14.29 -2.62 10.74
N ASN A 58 -12.97 -2.61 10.60
CA ASN A 58 -12.09 -1.85 11.48
C ASN A 58 -11.90 -0.41 10.94
N PHE A 59 -12.21 0.58 11.77
CA PHE A 59 -11.90 1.97 11.47
C PHE A 59 -10.42 2.27 11.75
N GLY A 60 -9.72 2.88 10.79
CA GLY A 60 -8.31 3.26 10.94
C GLY A 60 -8.12 4.69 11.41
N GLY A 61 -9.14 5.54 11.30
CA GLY A 61 -9.04 6.98 11.48
C GLY A 61 -9.38 7.77 10.22
N MET A 62 -9.23 9.08 10.31
CA MET A 62 -9.48 10.01 9.21
C MET A 62 -8.41 11.11 9.10
N THR A 63 -8.35 11.76 7.94
CA THR A 63 -7.45 12.89 7.69
C THR A 63 -7.98 14.19 8.32
N GLU A 64 -7.15 15.23 8.32
CA GLU A 64 -7.63 16.62 8.36
C GLU A 64 -8.37 16.94 7.07
N PHE A 65 -9.27 17.92 7.12
CA PHE A 65 -9.89 18.49 5.93
C PHE A 65 -8.95 19.47 5.21
N ARG A 66 -9.18 19.69 3.92
CA ARG A 66 -8.41 20.62 3.09
C ARG A 66 -9.31 21.72 2.57
N LYS A 67 -9.37 22.83 3.31
CA LYS A 67 -10.22 23.96 2.97
C LYS A 67 -10.07 24.43 1.51
N ASP A 68 -11.21 24.66 0.86
CA ASP A 68 -11.38 25.16 -0.50
C ASP A 68 -10.46 24.44 -1.52
N ASN A 69 -10.48 23.10 -1.57
CA ASN A 69 -9.55 22.32 -2.39
C ASN A 69 -10.12 21.04 -3.03
N ALA A 70 -10.58 21.15 -4.28
CA ALA A 70 -10.97 20.02 -5.15
C ALA A 70 -9.85 19.01 -5.51
N ASN A 71 -8.58 19.34 -5.28
CA ASN A 71 -7.42 18.49 -5.62
C ASN A 71 -6.50 18.25 -4.39
N PRO A 72 -7.04 17.67 -3.31
CA PRO A 72 -6.36 17.59 -2.03
C PRO A 72 -5.23 16.56 -2.02
N SER A 73 -4.29 16.74 -1.09
CA SER A 73 -3.29 15.74 -0.71
C SER A 73 -3.08 15.76 0.80
N TRP A 74 -2.94 14.57 1.38
CA TRP A 74 -2.84 14.37 2.83
C TRP A 74 -1.58 13.56 3.19
N SER A 75 -0.87 14.04 4.21
CA SER A 75 0.31 13.37 4.77
C SER A 75 -0.04 12.32 5.84
N ALA A 76 -1.31 12.19 6.20
CA ALA A 76 -1.78 11.27 7.23
C ALA A 76 -1.60 9.81 6.78
N GLU A 77 -1.34 8.92 7.73
CA GLU A 77 -1.04 7.52 7.47
C GLU A 77 -1.72 6.60 8.47
N PHE A 78 -2.34 5.55 7.95
CA PHE A 78 -3.15 4.61 8.73
C PHE A 78 -2.53 3.21 8.67
N ASN A 79 -2.50 2.53 9.81
CA ASN A 79 -1.95 1.18 9.95
C ASN A 79 -3.07 0.24 10.42
N PHE A 80 -3.26 -0.86 9.68
CA PHE A 80 -4.20 -1.90 10.02
C PHE A 80 -3.41 -3.22 10.21
N PRO A 81 -2.97 -3.53 11.44
CA PRO A 81 -2.12 -4.71 11.68
C PRO A 81 -2.88 -6.03 11.48
N ASN A 82 -4.21 -5.97 11.58
CA ASN A 82 -5.11 -7.12 11.60
C ASN A 82 -5.98 -7.24 10.34
N CYS A 83 -5.65 -6.55 9.24
CA CYS A 83 -6.31 -6.78 7.94
C CYS A 83 -6.08 -8.21 7.47
N LYS A 84 -7.14 -8.83 6.97
CA LYS A 84 -7.12 -10.19 6.42
C LYS A 84 -7.28 -10.15 4.90
N THR A 85 -6.82 -11.21 4.25
CA THR A 85 -7.16 -11.41 2.84
C THR A 85 -8.68 -11.49 2.67
N LYS A 86 -9.21 -10.90 1.60
CA LYS A 86 -10.63 -10.72 1.27
C LYS A 86 -11.41 -9.68 2.09
N ASP A 87 -10.79 -9.00 3.07
CA ASP A 87 -11.36 -7.78 3.66
C ASP A 87 -11.39 -6.65 2.61
N ASP A 88 -12.37 -5.75 2.71
CA ASP A 88 -12.45 -4.57 1.85
C ASP A 88 -11.70 -3.39 2.50
N LEU A 89 -10.67 -2.89 1.81
CA LEU A 89 -10.02 -1.62 2.14
C LEU A 89 -10.87 -0.51 1.53
N LYS A 90 -11.53 0.28 2.39
CA LYS A 90 -12.55 1.27 2.01
C LYS A 90 -12.14 2.68 2.42
N PHE A 91 -12.23 3.59 1.48
CA PHE A 91 -11.98 5.02 1.60
C PHE A 91 -13.29 5.76 1.35
N GLN A 92 -13.70 6.62 2.28
CA GLN A 92 -14.86 7.50 2.10
C GLN A 92 -14.35 8.94 2.09
N VAL A 93 -14.58 9.64 1.00
CA VAL A 93 -14.33 11.08 0.89
C VAL A 93 -15.58 11.82 1.37
N TRP A 94 -15.37 12.84 2.18
CA TRP A 94 -16.41 13.67 2.78
C TRP A 94 -16.01 15.13 2.62
N ASP A 95 -17.00 15.99 2.43
CA ASP A 95 -16.88 17.45 2.52
C ASP A 95 -17.01 17.88 3.98
N LYS A 96 -16.46 19.04 4.37
CA LYS A 96 -16.51 19.54 5.75
C LYS A 96 -17.36 20.80 5.82
N ASP A 97 -18.58 20.63 6.34
CA ASP A 97 -19.57 21.71 6.40
C ASP A 97 -19.78 22.27 7.80
N LEU A 98 -20.54 23.35 7.92
CA LEU A 98 -20.90 23.92 9.22
C LEU A 98 -21.84 23.01 10.02
N ASN A 99 -22.79 22.32 9.36
CA ASN A 99 -23.85 21.56 10.04
C ASN A 99 -23.71 20.05 9.84
N PHE A 100 -23.59 19.60 8.59
CA PHE A 100 -23.57 18.18 8.22
C PHE A 100 -22.61 17.97 7.06
N ASP A 101 -21.56 17.20 7.31
CA ASP A 101 -20.54 16.84 6.31
C ASP A 101 -21.15 16.02 5.17
N ASP A 102 -21.03 16.48 3.92
CA ASP A 102 -21.59 15.79 2.77
C ASP A 102 -20.71 14.64 2.23
N HIS A 103 -21.32 13.55 1.77
CA HIS A 103 -20.57 12.38 1.29
C HIS A 103 -20.23 12.46 -0.20
N LEU A 104 -19.02 12.92 -0.51
CA LEU A 104 -18.52 13.08 -1.89
C LEU A 104 -18.28 11.76 -2.64
N GLY A 105 -17.99 10.65 -1.93
CA GLY A 105 -17.98 9.33 -2.55
C GLY A 105 -17.14 8.26 -1.83
N THR A 106 -17.39 7.00 -2.16
CA THR A 106 -16.69 5.83 -1.59
C THR A 106 -15.86 5.11 -2.66
N CYS A 107 -14.58 4.90 -2.39
CA CYS A 107 -13.72 3.98 -3.11
C CYS A 107 -13.45 2.75 -2.24
N GLN A 108 -13.60 1.53 -2.76
CA GLN A 108 -13.29 0.31 -2.03
C GLN A 108 -12.58 -0.72 -2.90
N ARG A 109 -11.60 -1.40 -2.32
CA ARG A 109 -10.84 -2.47 -2.97
C ARG A 109 -10.74 -3.68 -2.04
N ARG A 110 -11.22 -4.82 -2.52
CA ARG A 110 -11.02 -6.09 -1.84
C ARG A 110 -9.55 -6.46 -1.82
N LEU A 111 -9.01 -6.72 -0.63
CA LEU A 111 -7.63 -7.15 -0.45
C LEU A 111 -7.46 -8.58 -0.97
N ASP A 112 -6.51 -8.78 -1.87
CA ASP A 112 -6.07 -10.12 -2.31
C ASP A 112 -4.55 -10.21 -2.12
N PHE A 113 -4.15 -10.66 -0.93
CA PHE A 113 -2.73 -10.85 -0.60
C PHE A 113 -2.06 -12.00 -1.38
N ALA A 114 -2.82 -12.79 -2.17
CA ALA A 114 -2.26 -13.79 -3.08
C ALA A 114 -1.96 -13.20 -4.47
N SER A 115 -2.38 -11.96 -4.76
CA SER A 115 -2.00 -11.26 -5.99
C SER A 115 -0.55 -10.75 -5.91
N ALA A 116 0.17 -10.93 -7.02
CA ALA A 116 1.57 -10.61 -7.16
C ALA A 116 1.78 -9.74 -8.41
N ALA A 117 2.53 -8.65 -8.25
CA ALA A 117 3.04 -7.90 -9.38
C ALA A 117 4.23 -8.67 -9.98
N VAL A 118 3.97 -9.35 -11.10
CA VAL A 118 4.96 -10.17 -11.79
C VAL A 118 5.55 -9.41 -12.99
N ARG A 119 6.88 -9.25 -13.00
CA ARG A 119 7.65 -8.71 -14.13
C ARG A 119 8.57 -9.80 -14.70
N VAL A 120 8.46 -10.03 -16.00
CA VAL A 120 9.27 -10.97 -16.79
C VAL A 120 10.15 -10.17 -17.75
N PHE A 121 11.46 -10.37 -17.69
CA PHE A 121 12.45 -9.57 -18.43
C PHE A 121 13.76 -10.33 -18.67
N GLY A 122 14.72 -9.73 -19.40
CA GLY A 122 16.02 -10.36 -19.67
C GLY A 122 15.93 -11.61 -20.55
N LEU A 123 14.95 -11.62 -21.45
CA LEU A 123 14.56 -12.75 -22.29
C LEU A 123 15.63 -13.05 -23.34
N HIS A 124 16.15 -14.26 -23.34
CA HIS A 124 17.04 -14.75 -24.39
C HIS A 124 16.94 -16.28 -24.52
N ALA A 125 17.36 -16.81 -25.66
CA ALA A 125 17.44 -18.25 -25.86
C ALA A 125 18.78 -18.63 -26.50
N ARG A 126 19.12 -19.92 -26.46
CA ARG A 126 20.31 -20.50 -27.09
C ARG A 126 19.97 -21.84 -27.68
N ASP A 127 20.75 -22.21 -28.71
CA ASP A 127 20.72 -23.53 -29.32
C ASP A 127 19.32 -23.89 -29.84
N LEU A 128 18.57 -22.88 -30.30
CA LEU A 128 17.25 -23.09 -30.87
C LEU A 128 17.36 -23.79 -32.24
N THR A 129 16.66 -24.91 -32.39
CA THR A 129 16.60 -25.67 -33.64
C THR A 129 15.26 -25.43 -34.32
N GLY A 130 15.26 -24.73 -35.45
CA GLY A 130 14.05 -24.46 -36.24
C GLY A 130 13.60 -25.67 -37.06
N ASP A 131 13.50 -25.46 -38.36
CA ASP A 131 12.98 -26.44 -39.32
C ASP A 131 13.92 -27.62 -39.61
N PRO A 132 13.40 -28.84 -39.89
CA PRO A 132 14.21 -29.99 -40.32
C PRO A 132 15.04 -29.75 -41.59
N ALA A 133 14.68 -28.75 -42.40
CA ALA A 133 15.40 -28.36 -43.61
C ALA A 133 16.74 -27.64 -43.32
N GLY A 134 17.04 -27.30 -42.06
CA GLY A 134 18.29 -26.66 -41.68
C GLY A 134 18.32 -25.13 -41.80
N ASN A 135 17.17 -24.50 -42.02
CA ASN A 135 17.03 -23.05 -41.89
C ASN A 135 17.29 -22.62 -40.45
N LYS A 136 17.86 -21.43 -40.27
CA LYS A 136 17.94 -20.82 -38.93
C LYS A 136 16.55 -20.34 -38.53
N PRO A 137 16.14 -20.50 -37.27
CA PRO A 137 14.83 -20.05 -36.83
C PRO A 137 14.76 -18.51 -36.82
N ASP A 138 13.54 -18.00 -36.95
CA ASP A 138 13.11 -16.62 -36.74
C ASP A 138 12.35 -16.49 -35.40
N PRO A 139 12.97 -16.77 -34.23
CA PRO A 139 12.23 -17.03 -33.00
C PRO A 139 11.58 -15.79 -32.37
N TYR A 140 10.44 -16.02 -31.73
CA TYR A 140 9.74 -15.07 -30.86
C TYR A 140 9.12 -15.78 -29.64
N LEU A 141 8.72 -15.00 -28.62
CA LEU A 141 8.11 -15.50 -27.39
C LEU A 141 6.67 -15.01 -27.24
N LYS A 142 5.81 -15.86 -26.69
CA LYS A 142 4.48 -15.50 -26.16
C LYS A 142 4.44 -15.79 -24.66
N VAL A 143 3.85 -14.90 -23.85
CA VAL A 143 3.91 -15.00 -22.37
C VAL A 143 2.52 -14.88 -21.74
N TRP A 144 2.24 -15.74 -20.76
CA TRP A 144 1.00 -15.76 -19.97
C TRP A 144 1.25 -15.93 -18.48
N CYS A 145 0.37 -15.41 -17.64
CA CYS A 145 0.19 -15.86 -16.26
C CYS A 145 -1.24 -16.39 -16.07
N GLY A 146 -1.36 -17.64 -15.63
CA GLY A 146 -2.64 -18.34 -15.58
C GLY A 146 -3.28 -18.41 -16.97
N SER A 147 -4.51 -17.91 -17.09
CA SER A 147 -5.21 -17.71 -18.37
C SER A 147 -4.93 -16.36 -19.05
N THR A 148 -4.23 -15.43 -18.38
CA THR A 148 -4.03 -14.06 -18.86
C THR A 148 -2.86 -13.98 -19.83
N PHE A 149 -3.11 -13.57 -21.08
CA PHE A 149 -2.06 -13.28 -22.06
C PHE A 149 -1.42 -11.92 -21.77
N GLY A 150 -0.08 -11.89 -21.62
CA GLY A 150 0.69 -10.68 -21.35
C GLY A 150 1.29 -10.03 -22.60
N GLY A 151 1.28 -10.74 -23.74
CA GLY A 151 1.80 -10.27 -25.01
C GLY A 151 2.85 -11.19 -25.62
N GLN A 152 3.44 -10.73 -26.71
CA GLN A 152 4.48 -11.43 -27.45
C GLN A 152 5.63 -10.49 -27.82
N THR A 153 6.80 -11.05 -28.10
CA THR A 153 7.95 -10.28 -28.60
C THR A 153 7.87 -10.11 -30.11
N GLU A 154 8.66 -9.19 -30.65
CA GLU A 154 9.08 -9.27 -32.05
C GLU A 154 9.86 -10.58 -32.30
N TYR A 155 9.84 -11.05 -33.54
CA TYR A 155 10.72 -12.13 -33.98
C TYR A 155 12.15 -11.61 -34.24
N ARG A 156 13.12 -12.51 -34.18
CA ARG A 156 14.54 -12.22 -34.44
C ARG A 156 15.00 -13.08 -35.60
N LYS A 157 15.30 -12.45 -36.74
CA LYS A 157 15.57 -13.16 -37.99
C LYS A 157 16.87 -13.98 -37.94
N ASP A 158 16.86 -15.16 -38.55
CA ASP A 158 18.00 -16.03 -38.86
C ASP A 158 18.92 -16.32 -37.64
N THR A 159 18.36 -16.61 -36.45
CA THR A 159 19.17 -16.81 -35.23
C THR A 159 18.68 -17.88 -34.26
N ALA A 160 19.55 -18.85 -33.98
CA ALA A 160 19.39 -19.85 -32.93
C ALA A 160 19.66 -19.30 -31.50
N HIS A 161 20.15 -18.05 -31.38
CA HIS A 161 20.54 -17.44 -30.10
C HIS A 161 19.93 -16.03 -29.94
N PRO A 162 18.59 -15.89 -29.95
CA PRO A 162 17.92 -14.60 -29.88
C PRO A 162 18.06 -13.94 -28.50
N THR A 163 17.96 -12.61 -28.49
CA THR A 163 17.76 -11.81 -27.28
C THR A 163 16.68 -10.77 -27.56
N TRP A 164 15.77 -10.60 -26.60
CA TRP A 164 14.65 -9.66 -26.69
C TRP A 164 14.72 -8.65 -25.55
N SER A 165 14.62 -7.36 -25.88
CA SER A 165 14.55 -6.24 -24.94
C SER A 165 13.15 -6.02 -24.35
N ALA A 166 12.17 -6.81 -24.79
CA ALA A 166 10.79 -6.75 -24.31
C ALA A 166 10.70 -7.18 -22.84
N GLU A 167 9.70 -6.63 -22.15
CA GLU A 167 9.36 -7.00 -20.78
C GLU A 167 7.84 -7.12 -20.65
N PHE A 168 7.39 -8.04 -19.81
CA PHE A 168 5.96 -8.31 -19.59
C PHE A 168 5.62 -8.10 -18.12
N ASN A 169 4.59 -7.30 -17.86
CA ASN A 169 4.13 -6.97 -16.52
C ASN A 169 2.71 -7.49 -16.32
N PHE A 170 2.52 -8.36 -15.33
CA PHE A 170 1.24 -8.91 -14.93
C PHE A 170 0.91 -8.40 -13.52
N PRO A 171 0.13 -7.29 -13.38
CA PRO A 171 -0.15 -6.70 -12.07
C PRO A 171 -1.04 -7.58 -11.18
N ASN A 172 -1.85 -8.48 -11.76
CA ASN A 172 -2.85 -9.29 -11.07
C ASN A 172 -2.57 -10.81 -11.14
N CYS A 173 -1.33 -11.20 -11.42
CA CYS A 173 -0.89 -12.60 -11.48
C CYS A 173 -0.85 -13.19 -10.07
N LYS A 174 -1.41 -14.37 -9.81
CA LYS A 174 -1.46 -14.89 -8.43
C LYS A 174 -0.29 -15.82 -8.10
N VAL A 175 0.06 -15.89 -6.82
CA VAL A 175 0.96 -16.93 -6.31
C VAL A 175 0.34 -18.30 -6.56
N ASN A 176 1.18 -19.25 -6.99
CA ASN A 176 0.78 -20.59 -7.45
C ASN A 176 -0.13 -20.59 -8.70
N GLU A 177 -0.22 -19.49 -9.46
CA GLU A 177 -0.61 -19.57 -10.87
C GLU A 177 0.61 -19.94 -11.73
N THR A 178 0.33 -20.60 -12.86
CA THR A 178 1.34 -21.00 -13.82
C THR A 178 1.74 -19.80 -14.69
N LEU A 179 2.98 -19.32 -14.55
CA LEU A 179 3.62 -18.50 -15.57
C LEU A 179 4.03 -19.43 -16.73
N LYS A 180 3.59 -19.12 -17.94
CA LYS A 180 3.88 -19.88 -19.17
C LYS A 180 4.57 -18.99 -20.19
N LEU A 181 5.70 -19.45 -20.72
CA LEU A 181 6.37 -18.88 -21.89
C LEU A 181 6.37 -19.93 -23.00
N GLU A 182 5.95 -19.56 -24.20
CA GLU A 182 6.09 -20.39 -25.40
C GLU A 182 7.06 -19.74 -26.36
N VAL A 183 7.96 -20.55 -26.93
CA VAL A 183 8.89 -20.16 -27.99
C VAL A 183 8.33 -20.65 -29.31
N TRP A 184 8.26 -19.76 -30.28
CA TRP A 184 7.71 -19.99 -31.61
C TRP A 184 8.72 -19.56 -32.67
N ASP A 185 8.78 -20.27 -33.78
CA ASP A 185 9.46 -19.89 -35.02
C ASP A 185 8.51 -19.05 -35.88
N LYS A 186 9.02 -18.13 -36.70
CA LYS A 186 8.18 -17.28 -37.55
C LYS A 186 8.27 -17.71 -39.01
N ASP A 187 7.18 -18.23 -39.53
CA ASP A 187 7.13 -18.78 -40.89
C ASP A 187 6.21 -17.99 -41.82
N LEU A 188 6.31 -18.26 -43.12
CA LEU A 188 5.44 -17.68 -44.15
C LEU A 188 3.98 -18.14 -44.03
N ASN A 189 3.76 -19.38 -43.60
CA ASN A 189 2.44 -20.01 -43.57
C ASN A 189 1.95 -20.35 -42.15
N PHE A 190 2.75 -21.10 -41.39
CA PHE A 190 2.39 -21.61 -40.06
C PHE A 190 3.61 -21.60 -39.14
N ASP A 191 3.56 -20.76 -38.11
CA ASP A 191 4.63 -20.61 -37.11
C ASP A 191 4.88 -21.90 -36.33
N ASP A 192 6.13 -22.35 -36.29
CA ASP A 192 6.49 -23.64 -35.66
C ASP A 192 6.69 -23.53 -34.13
N HIS A 193 6.07 -24.41 -33.33
CA HIS A 193 6.19 -24.32 -31.87
C HIS A 193 7.47 -25.02 -31.36
N LEU A 194 8.47 -24.21 -31.00
CA LEU A 194 9.80 -24.65 -30.55
C LEU A 194 9.80 -25.18 -29.10
N GLY A 195 8.93 -24.69 -28.23
CA GLY A 195 8.72 -25.30 -26.92
C GLY A 195 8.05 -24.42 -25.87
N THR A 196 7.51 -25.08 -24.83
CA THR A 196 6.85 -24.42 -23.70
C THR A 196 7.70 -24.53 -22.44
N CYS A 197 7.84 -23.42 -21.72
CA CYS A 197 8.41 -23.33 -20.39
C CYS A 197 7.31 -22.93 -19.40
N THR A 198 7.19 -23.63 -18.27
CA THR A 198 6.22 -23.30 -17.21
C THR A 198 6.90 -23.19 -15.85
N LYS A 199 6.44 -22.25 -15.03
CA LYS A 199 6.91 -22.04 -13.65
C LYS A 199 5.75 -21.60 -12.78
N GLN A 200 5.59 -22.23 -11.61
CA GLN A 200 4.66 -21.74 -10.59
C GLN A 200 5.17 -20.43 -10.00
N VAL A 201 4.31 -19.41 -9.96
CA VAL A 201 4.63 -18.09 -9.45
C VAL A 201 4.83 -18.15 -7.94
N GLN A 202 5.99 -17.68 -7.48
CA GLN A 202 6.40 -17.60 -6.08
C GLN A 202 7.00 -16.21 -5.85
N TYR A 203 6.91 -15.66 -4.65
CA TYR A 203 7.53 -14.37 -4.33
C TYR A 203 9.05 -14.43 -4.39
N GLY A 204 9.67 -13.33 -4.84
CA GLY A 204 11.12 -13.17 -4.91
C GLY A 204 11.63 -12.81 -6.31
N SER A 205 12.94 -12.91 -6.48
CA SER A 205 13.62 -12.72 -7.76
C SER A 205 14.30 -14.01 -8.18
N PHE A 206 14.00 -14.48 -9.39
CA PHE A 206 14.48 -15.75 -9.93
C PHE A 206 15.11 -15.53 -11.30
N THR A 207 16.22 -16.22 -11.57
CA THR A 207 16.69 -16.45 -12.93
C THR A 207 16.26 -17.84 -13.33
N ILE A 208 15.44 -17.96 -14.37
CA ILE A 208 14.88 -19.22 -14.83
C ILE A 208 15.64 -19.67 -16.08
N THR A 209 16.02 -20.95 -16.09
CA THR A 209 16.54 -21.65 -17.27
C THR A 209 15.57 -22.79 -17.57
N CYS A 210 15.07 -22.85 -18.80
CA CYS A 210 14.12 -23.85 -19.27
C CYS A 210 14.70 -24.58 -20.47
N TYR A 211 15.02 -25.86 -20.27
CA TYR A 211 15.45 -26.76 -21.34
C TYR A 211 14.22 -27.23 -22.12
N LEU A 212 14.16 -26.88 -23.40
CA LEU A 212 13.10 -27.22 -24.33
C LEU A 212 13.56 -28.39 -25.22
N LYS A 213 12.63 -28.98 -25.99
CA LYS A 213 12.99 -30.01 -26.97
C LYS A 213 13.87 -29.48 -28.11
N LYS A 214 13.62 -28.22 -28.51
CA LYS A 214 14.32 -27.52 -29.61
C LYS A 214 15.19 -26.37 -29.09
N GLY A 215 15.94 -26.54 -27.98
CA GLY A 215 16.90 -25.57 -27.45
C GLY A 215 16.67 -25.15 -25.99
N THR A 216 17.25 -24.03 -25.54
CA THR A 216 17.12 -23.55 -24.14
C THR A 216 16.68 -22.09 -24.07
N VAL A 217 15.68 -21.77 -23.24
CA VAL A 217 15.21 -20.39 -22.99
C VAL A 217 15.54 -19.93 -21.57
N PHE A 218 15.92 -18.66 -21.46
CA PHE A 218 16.37 -18.00 -20.23
C PHE A 218 15.59 -16.71 -20.02
N TYR A 219 15.18 -16.47 -18.77
CA TYR A 219 14.55 -15.21 -18.39
C TYR A 219 14.72 -14.90 -16.91
N ARG A 220 14.45 -13.65 -16.54
CA ARG A 220 14.37 -13.20 -15.15
C ARG A 220 12.91 -12.94 -14.80
N LEU A 221 12.55 -13.40 -13.62
CA LEU A 221 11.23 -13.25 -13.02
C LEU A 221 11.41 -12.48 -11.71
N VAL A 222 10.73 -11.35 -11.56
CA VAL A 222 10.52 -10.70 -10.26
C VAL A 222 9.03 -10.79 -9.96
N SER A 223 8.70 -11.38 -8.81
CA SER A 223 7.36 -11.46 -8.27
C SER A 223 7.36 -10.80 -6.90
N LEU A 224 6.71 -9.65 -6.81
CA LEU A 224 6.47 -8.97 -5.55
C LEU A 224 5.03 -9.26 -5.13
N ALA A 225 4.80 -9.49 -3.84
CA ALA A 225 3.44 -9.41 -3.30
C ALA A 225 2.87 -8.03 -3.67
N MET A 226 1.60 -7.97 -4.11
CA MET A 226 0.86 -6.71 -4.15
C MET A 226 0.51 -6.27 -2.73
N LEU A 227 1.55 -5.92 -1.98
CA LEU A 227 1.46 -4.79 -1.07
C LEU A 227 1.04 -3.59 -1.91
N ILE A 228 0.05 -2.84 -1.43
CA ILE A 228 -0.36 -1.57 -2.03
C ILE A 228 0.74 -0.55 -1.74
N LEU A 229 1.82 -0.65 -2.54
CA LEU A 229 2.97 0.23 -2.49
C LEU A 229 2.69 1.42 -3.42
N ALA A 230 1.98 2.41 -2.87
CA ALA A 230 2.25 3.77 -3.28
C ALA A 230 3.75 4.04 -3.04
N SER A 231 4.39 4.66 -4.04
CA SER A 231 5.74 5.23 -4.05
C SER A 231 6.63 5.16 -2.77
N GLN A 232 7.84 4.64 -2.98
CA GLN A 232 9.11 4.85 -2.24
C GLN A 232 9.46 3.89 -1.09
N LEU A 233 10.63 3.27 -1.27
CA LEU A 233 11.39 2.47 -0.31
C LEU A 233 12.18 3.39 0.64
N ASP A 234 11.50 4.02 1.61
CA ASP A 234 12.18 4.61 2.77
C ASP A 234 12.57 3.50 3.75
N PHE A 235 13.67 2.82 3.45
CA PHE A 235 14.29 1.89 4.40
C PHE A 235 14.97 2.68 5.54
N ALA A 236 14.66 2.30 6.79
CA ALA A 236 15.29 2.78 8.03
C ALA A 236 15.00 4.23 8.46
N SER A 237 13.71 4.59 8.51
CA SER A 237 13.21 5.49 9.56
C SER A 237 12.68 4.68 10.75
N ALA A 238 12.74 5.22 11.97
CA ALA A 238 12.34 4.49 13.18
C ALA A 238 10.82 4.47 13.29
N ALA A 239 10.21 3.41 12.76
CA ALA A 239 8.75 3.30 12.67
C ALA A 239 8.11 3.45 14.05
N VAL A 240 7.28 4.48 14.20
CA VAL A 240 6.48 4.71 15.40
C VAL A 240 5.05 4.25 15.15
N ARG A 241 4.50 3.51 16.10
CA ARG A 241 3.07 3.15 16.16
C ARG A 241 2.45 3.66 17.46
N VAL A 242 1.21 4.12 17.38
CA VAL A 242 0.40 4.58 18.51
C VAL A 242 -0.91 3.79 18.51
N SER A 243 -1.27 3.19 19.64
CA SER A 243 -2.42 2.31 19.78
C SER A 243 -2.99 2.33 21.20
N SER A 244 -4.09 1.60 21.42
CA SER A 244 -4.71 1.44 22.75
C SER A 244 -5.05 2.77 23.43
N ILE A 245 -5.65 3.70 22.67
CA ILE A 245 -5.85 5.08 23.09
C ILE A 245 -7.20 5.25 23.77
N TYR A 246 -7.21 5.77 25.00
CA TYR A 246 -8.43 6.04 25.77
C TYR A 246 -8.21 7.19 26.75
N ALA A 247 -9.29 7.84 27.16
CA ALA A 247 -9.24 8.88 28.18
C ALA A 247 -10.23 8.59 29.32
N ARG A 248 -9.99 9.20 30.48
CA ARG A 248 -10.82 9.06 31.68
C ARG A 248 -11.04 10.41 32.34
N GLY A 249 -12.28 10.63 32.79
CA GLY A 249 -12.69 11.84 33.49
C GLY A 249 -12.52 13.10 32.66
N LEU A 250 -12.84 13.06 31.36
CA LEU A 250 -12.87 14.25 30.52
C LEU A 250 -14.01 15.18 30.95
N THR A 251 -13.68 16.44 31.23
CA THR A 251 -14.65 17.52 31.50
C THR A 251 -14.89 18.31 30.21
N GLY A 252 -16.13 18.32 29.73
CA GLY A 252 -16.56 19.15 28.60
C GLY A 252 -16.97 20.57 29.04
N ASP A 253 -17.90 21.14 28.29
CA ASP A 253 -18.46 22.50 28.41
C ASP A 253 -18.61 23.08 29.83
N PRO A 254 -18.44 24.41 30.00
CA PRO A 254 -18.80 25.14 31.23
C PRO A 254 -20.22 24.94 31.73
N PHE A 255 -21.14 24.47 30.88
CA PHE A 255 -22.55 24.23 31.19
C PHE A 255 -22.85 22.81 31.69
N GLY A 256 -21.84 21.93 31.80
CA GLY A 256 -21.97 20.60 32.40
C GLY A 256 -22.49 19.51 31.46
N ASN A 257 -22.44 19.74 30.14
CA ASN A 257 -22.64 18.69 29.15
C ASN A 257 -21.48 17.67 29.22
N GLN A 258 -21.72 16.44 28.77
CA GLN A 258 -20.61 15.53 28.53
C GLN A 258 -19.92 15.91 27.22
N PRO A 259 -18.58 15.78 27.14
CA PRO A 259 -17.85 16.08 25.92
C PRO A 259 -18.17 15.05 24.82
N ASP A 260 -17.94 15.47 23.58
CA ASP A 260 -17.91 14.67 22.36
C ASP A 260 -16.44 14.45 21.92
N PRO A 261 -15.59 13.73 22.70
CA PRO A 261 -14.16 13.80 22.52
C PRO A 261 -13.62 13.03 21.30
N TYR A 262 -12.63 13.63 20.65
CA TYR A 262 -11.78 13.01 19.63
C TYR A 262 -10.31 13.36 19.86
N ILE A 263 -9.42 12.66 19.15
CA ILE A 263 -7.97 12.88 19.24
C ILE A 263 -7.35 13.20 17.89
N LYS A 264 -6.30 14.03 17.91
CA LYS A 264 -5.39 14.32 16.80
C LYS A 264 -3.97 13.88 17.19
N VAL A 265 -3.19 13.32 16.26
CA VAL A 265 -1.87 12.75 16.56
C VAL A 265 -0.80 13.25 15.57
N TRP A 266 0.36 13.64 16.09
CA TRP A 266 1.52 14.13 15.32
C TRP A 266 2.83 13.52 15.81
N CYS A 267 3.79 13.33 14.89
CA CYS A 267 5.20 13.21 15.23
C CYS A 267 5.99 14.39 14.67
N GLY A 268 6.62 15.19 15.54
CA GLY A 268 7.24 16.45 15.15
C GLY A 268 6.20 17.38 14.54
N SER A 269 6.42 17.78 13.28
CA SER A 269 5.47 18.55 12.47
C SER A 269 4.57 17.70 11.57
N THR A 270 4.77 16.38 11.50
CA THR A 270 3.98 15.48 10.65
C THR A 270 2.68 15.09 11.34
N PHE A 271 1.54 15.50 10.78
CA PHE A 271 0.22 15.01 11.19
C PHE A 271 -0.01 13.57 10.71
N GLY A 272 -0.41 12.69 11.62
CA GLY A 272 -0.63 11.26 11.36
C GLY A 272 -2.09 10.88 11.15
N GLY A 273 -3.03 11.69 11.63
CA GLY A 273 -4.47 11.40 11.55
C GLY A 273 -5.23 11.79 12.83
N GLN A 274 -6.55 11.66 12.75
CA GLN A 274 -7.47 11.88 13.87
C GLN A 274 -8.52 10.78 13.95
N THR A 275 -9.16 10.63 15.12
CA THR A 275 -10.30 9.73 15.31
C THR A 275 -11.61 10.41 14.95
N GLU A 276 -12.69 9.62 14.83
CA GLU A 276 -14.04 10.16 15.02
C GLU A 276 -14.24 10.55 16.49
N TYR A 277 -15.21 11.44 16.71
CA TYR A 277 -15.69 11.81 18.04
C TYR A 277 -16.62 10.73 18.60
N GLN A 278 -16.65 10.59 19.93
CA GLN A 278 -17.59 9.72 20.63
C GLN A 278 -18.58 10.60 21.38
N ARG A 279 -19.87 10.47 21.10
CA ARG A 279 -20.87 11.37 21.69
C ARG A 279 -21.05 11.17 23.19
N ASP A 280 -21.28 12.27 23.90
CA ASP A 280 -21.72 12.35 25.29
C ASP A 280 -20.90 11.43 26.23
N THR A 281 -19.56 11.50 26.22
CA THR A 281 -18.73 10.62 27.05
C THR A 281 -17.47 11.25 27.64
N ALA A 282 -17.44 11.34 28.96
CA ALA A 282 -16.24 11.67 29.75
C ALA A 282 -15.17 10.55 29.75
N ASN A 283 -15.42 9.38 29.13
CA ASN A 283 -14.55 8.20 29.20
C ASN A 283 -14.40 7.47 27.85
N PRO A 284 -13.94 8.15 26.79
CA PRO A 284 -13.83 7.57 25.46
C PRO A 284 -12.73 6.51 25.35
N SER A 285 -12.89 5.60 24.40
CA SER A 285 -11.90 4.57 24.05
C SER A 285 -11.91 4.37 22.54
N TRP A 286 -10.84 4.77 21.85
CA TRP A 286 -10.78 4.74 20.38
C TRP A 286 -10.03 3.50 19.87
N SER A 287 -10.57 2.88 18.82
CA SER A 287 -10.01 1.69 18.17
C SER A 287 -8.95 1.99 17.11
N ALA A 288 -8.71 3.26 16.77
CA ALA A 288 -7.79 3.67 15.72
C ALA A 288 -6.31 3.44 16.11
N GLU A 289 -5.49 3.17 15.10
CA GLU A 289 -4.03 3.05 15.22
C GLU A 289 -3.32 3.96 14.21
N PHE A 290 -2.34 4.74 14.70
CA PHE A 290 -1.57 5.68 13.87
C PHE A 290 -0.13 5.20 13.70
N SER A 291 0.47 5.44 12.53
CA SER A 291 1.86 5.07 12.26
C SER A 291 2.62 6.16 11.51
N PHE A 292 3.89 6.38 11.88
CA PHE A 292 4.70 7.48 11.32
C PHE A 292 6.01 7.01 10.65
N PRO A 293 6.24 7.47 9.40
CA PRO A 293 7.45 7.57 8.58
C PRO A 293 8.81 7.88 9.21
N ASN A 294 9.41 8.96 8.67
CA ASN A 294 10.57 9.68 9.19
C ASN A 294 10.39 10.28 10.59
N CYS A 295 9.47 9.75 11.40
CA CYS A 295 9.54 9.87 12.84
C CYS A 295 10.79 9.15 13.34
N ARG A 296 11.43 9.70 14.38
CA ARG A 296 12.73 9.26 14.87
C ARG A 296 12.77 9.30 16.38
N VAL A 297 13.63 8.49 16.98
CA VAL A 297 14.03 8.64 18.39
C VAL A 297 14.51 10.08 18.61
N GLY A 298 14.05 10.71 19.69
CA GLY A 298 14.27 12.13 19.97
C GLY A 298 13.25 13.10 19.34
N ALA A 299 12.39 12.65 18.42
CA ALA A 299 11.25 13.46 17.99
C ALA A 299 10.15 13.48 19.06
N ASN A 300 9.31 14.52 19.04
CA ASN A 300 8.17 14.64 19.94
C ASN A 300 6.93 14.01 19.32
N LEU A 301 6.40 12.96 19.97
CA LEU A 301 5.06 12.44 19.73
C LEU A 301 4.08 13.30 20.52
N LYS A 302 3.13 13.93 19.82
CA LYS A 302 2.09 14.78 20.39
C LYS A 302 0.72 14.16 20.11
N LEU A 303 -0.08 14.01 21.15
CA LEU A 303 -1.51 13.75 21.07
C LEU A 303 -2.24 14.97 21.63
N GLU A 304 -3.32 15.39 20.98
CA GLU A 304 -4.25 16.41 21.49
C GLU A 304 -5.64 15.81 21.57
N VAL A 305 -6.36 16.15 22.64
CA VAL A 305 -7.77 15.80 22.85
C VAL A 305 -8.60 17.05 22.64
N TRP A 306 -9.65 16.91 21.85
CA TRP A 306 -10.56 17.97 21.44
C TRP A 306 -12.00 17.53 21.70
N ASP A 307 -12.84 18.48 22.08
CA ASP A 307 -14.30 18.35 22.12
C ASP A 307 -14.87 18.64 20.72
N LYS A 308 -16.02 18.07 20.35
CA LYS A 308 -16.62 18.29 19.03
C LYS A 308 -17.87 19.15 19.14
N ASP A 309 -17.78 20.37 18.62
CA ASP A 309 -18.84 21.35 18.73
C ASP A 309 -19.52 21.67 17.39
N LEU A 310 -20.66 22.36 17.46
CA LEU A 310 -21.37 22.83 16.26
C LEU A 310 -20.62 23.95 15.50
N ILE A 311 -19.77 24.73 16.19
CA ILE A 311 -19.15 25.93 15.60
C ILE A 311 -17.63 25.91 15.73
N PHE A 312 -17.09 25.70 16.93
CA PHE A 312 -15.65 25.67 17.19
C PHE A 312 -15.34 24.59 18.24
N ASP A 313 -14.60 23.57 17.84
CA ASP A 313 -14.16 22.45 18.69
C ASP A 313 -13.29 22.93 19.85
N ASP A 314 -13.69 22.65 21.08
CA ASP A 314 -12.94 23.05 22.27
C ASP A 314 -11.70 22.17 22.54
N TYR A 315 -10.64 22.77 23.09
CA TYR A 315 -9.36 22.09 23.33
C TYR A 315 -9.24 21.57 24.77
N LEU A 316 -9.31 20.24 24.93
CA LEU A 316 -9.32 19.57 26.23
C LEU A 316 -7.91 19.28 26.80
N GLY A 317 -6.89 19.24 25.93
CA GLY A 317 -5.47 19.24 26.33
C GLY A 317 -4.53 18.46 25.43
N THR A 318 -3.23 18.50 25.73
CA THR A 318 -2.19 17.75 25.00
C THR A 318 -1.36 16.85 25.91
N CYS A 319 -0.93 15.72 25.35
CA CYS A 319 0.17 14.93 25.86
C CYS A 319 1.31 14.94 24.83
N THR A 320 2.48 15.45 25.22
CA THR A 320 3.70 15.38 24.42
C THR A 320 4.73 14.48 25.11
N LYS A 321 5.34 13.55 24.38
CA LYS A 321 6.45 12.70 24.84
C LYS A 321 7.57 12.70 23.80
N THR A 322 8.80 12.90 24.25
CA THR A 322 9.99 12.68 23.42
C THR A 322 10.22 11.18 23.28
N LEU A 323 10.36 10.72 22.03
CA LEU A 323 10.38 9.30 21.71
C LEU A 323 11.70 8.62 22.06
N SER A 324 11.61 7.51 22.77
CA SER A 324 12.70 6.56 23.04
C SER A 324 12.41 5.21 22.40
N ARG A 325 13.46 4.41 22.14
CA ARG A 325 13.35 3.06 21.54
C ARG A 325 12.67 2.10 22.52
N GLY A 326 11.70 1.31 22.05
CA GLY A 326 10.94 0.34 22.86
C GLY A 326 9.43 0.55 22.84
N VAL A 327 8.73 -0.19 23.70
CA VAL A 327 7.27 -0.12 23.89
C VAL A 327 6.97 0.55 25.23
N PHE A 328 6.10 1.56 25.23
CA PHE A 328 5.79 2.36 26.41
C PHE A 328 4.28 2.60 26.53
N ASN A 329 3.76 2.39 27.75
CA ASN A 329 2.43 2.85 28.14
C ASN A 329 2.56 4.29 28.66
N ALA A 330 2.02 5.25 27.93
CA ALA A 330 2.03 6.65 28.28
C ALA A 330 0.77 7.03 29.06
N VAL A 331 0.95 7.82 30.11
CA VAL A 331 -0.13 8.49 30.85
C VAL A 331 0.19 9.99 30.89
N CYS A 332 -0.84 10.81 30.70
CA CYS A 332 -0.77 12.26 30.76
C CYS A 332 -2.03 12.82 31.42
N SER A 333 -1.85 13.56 32.52
CA SER A 333 -2.86 14.46 33.04
C SER A 333 -3.01 15.64 32.07
N LEU A 334 -4.23 15.86 31.62
CA LEU A 334 -4.66 17.00 30.82
C LEU A 334 -5.31 18.03 31.75
N ASN A 335 -5.56 19.25 31.24
CA ASN A 335 -6.35 20.24 31.97
C ASN A 335 -7.77 19.72 32.27
N ALA A 336 -8.33 18.97 31.32
CA ALA A 336 -9.70 18.47 31.39
C ALA A 336 -9.81 16.97 31.78
N GLY A 337 -8.75 16.26 32.18
CA GLY A 337 -8.86 14.82 32.50
C GLY A 337 -7.54 14.04 32.43
N THR A 338 -7.57 12.74 32.10
CA THR A 338 -6.36 11.93 31.90
C THR A 338 -6.40 11.11 30.60
N LEU A 339 -5.36 11.22 29.78
CA LEU A 339 -5.16 10.46 28.54
C LEU A 339 -4.18 9.30 28.74
N TYR A 340 -4.49 8.17 28.14
CA TYR A 340 -3.72 6.93 28.14
C TYR A 340 -3.52 6.44 26.70
N TYR A 341 -2.32 5.96 26.36
CA TYR A 341 -2.03 5.30 25.09
C TYR A 341 -0.77 4.45 25.17
N THR A 342 -0.63 3.52 24.23
CA THR A 342 0.61 2.78 24.00
C THR A 342 1.34 3.39 22.80
N TYR A 343 2.66 3.53 22.88
CA TYR A 343 3.49 3.79 21.70
C TYR A 343 4.67 2.81 21.62
N ASN A 344 5.05 2.47 20.39
CA ASN A 344 6.16 1.57 20.08
C ASN A 344 7.08 2.23 19.06
N VAL A 345 8.40 2.24 19.33
CA VAL A 345 9.45 2.80 18.46
C VAL A 345 10.46 1.70 18.12
N GLN A 346 10.52 1.33 16.84
CA GLN A 346 11.32 0.21 16.33
C GLN A 346 12.81 0.50 16.15
#